data_AF-A0A9W2XT77-F1
#
_entry.id   AF-A0A9W2XT77-F1
#
_cell.length_a   1.000
_cell.length_b   1.000
_cell.length_c   1.000
_cell.angle_alpha   90.00
_cell.angle_beta   90.00
_cell.angle_gamma   90.00
#
_symmetry.space_group_name_H-M   'P 1'
#
loop_
_entity.id
_entity.type
_entity.pdbx_description
1 polymer ?
#
loop_
_entity_poly.entity_id
_entity_poly.type
_entity_poly.pdbx_seq_one_letter_code
_entity_poly.pdbx_strand_id
1 'polypeptide(L)'
;MIRTQFKMEMLVYSQDRMYSSSLSDRKKEMTEEEGRESPQLSVSFVFHSNNNTTLQELMLHLKSYYKIASQRLADQIPLVIRYQMLQESAVQLQSEMLQMLHDKENLEFFLKEDMDIGSKRAALQSRHKRLMKARTYLVEF
;
A
#
# COMPACT_ATOMS: atom_id res chain seq x y z
N MET A 1 -0.48 0.23 -12.20
CA MET A 1 -0.93 -1.15 -11.92
C MET A 1 -2.39 -1.26 -11.48
N ILE A 2 -2.95 -0.27 -10.76
CA ILE A 2 -4.35 -0.31 -10.28
C ILE A 2 -5.39 -0.50 -11.40
N ARG A 3 -5.26 0.20 -12.53
CA ARG A 3 -6.17 0.03 -13.68
C ARG A 3 -6.15 -1.41 -14.21
N THR A 4 -4.99 -2.07 -14.20
CA THR A 4 -4.84 -3.47 -14.60
C THR A 4 -5.56 -4.38 -13.59
N GLN A 5 -5.46 -4.10 -12.29
CA GLN A 5 -6.20 -4.84 -11.26
C GLN A 5 -7.71 -4.82 -11.55
N PHE A 6 -8.29 -3.63 -11.78
CA PHE A 6 -9.71 -3.52 -12.11
C PHE A 6 -10.10 -4.24 -13.40
N LYS A 7 -9.23 -4.26 -14.43
CA LYS A 7 -9.46 -5.05 -15.64
C LYS A 7 -9.48 -6.56 -15.35
N MET A 8 -8.63 -7.05 -14.44
CA MET A 8 -8.61 -8.45 -14.04
C MET A 8 -9.85 -8.83 -13.21
N GLU A 9 -10.36 -7.94 -12.37
CA GLU A 9 -11.59 -8.18 -11.58
C GLU A 9 -12.85 -8.34 -12.44
N MET A 10 -12.82 -7.93 -13.72
CA MET A 10 -13.91 -8.18 -14.67
C MET A 10 -14.02 -9.66 -15.06
N LEU A 11 -12.98 -10.46 -14.83
CA LEU A 11 -13.03 -11.91 -15.00
C LEU A 11 -13.55 -12.54 -13.72
N VAL A 12 -14.73 -13.16 -13.77
CA VAL A 12 -15.31 -13.87 -12.62
C VAL A 12 -14.49 -15.13 -12.35
N TYR A 13 -13.67 -15.09 -11.29
CA TYR A 13 -12.82 -16.20 -10.90
C TYR A 13 -12.61 -16.27 -9.38
N SER A 14 -12.72 -17.47 -8.81
CA SER A 14 -12.36 -17.77 -7.43
C SER A 14 -11.87 -19.21 -7.33
N GLN A 15 -10.98 -19.48 -6.38
CA GLN A 15 -10.60 -20.84 -6.03
C GLN A 15 -11.74 -21.54 -5.29
N ASP A 16 -11.91 -22.84 -5.53
CA ASP A 16 -13.00 -23.65 -4.96
C ASP A 16 -13.07 -23.57 -3.44
N ARG A 17 -11.92 -23.64 -2.76
CA ARG A 17 -11.87 -23.55 -1.29
C ARG A 17 -12.38 -22.21 -0.77
N MET A 18 -11.92 -21.11 -1.38
CA MET A 18 -12.33 -19.75 -1.01
C MET A 18 -13.81 -19.52 -1.28
N TYR A 19 -14.26 -19.99 -2.44
CA TYR A 19 -15.65 -19.89 -2.84
C TYR A 19 -16.57 -20.70 -1.93
N SER A 20 -16.24 -21.97 -1.68
CA SER A 20 -17.00 -22.88 -0.82
C SER A 20 -17.10 -22.34 0.61
N SER A 21 -16.01 -21.80 1.16
CA SER A 21 -16.02 -21.14 2.47
C SER A 21 -16.95 -19.93 2.49
N SER A 22 -16.78 -18.99 1.56
CA SER A 22 -17.61 -17.77 1.49
C SER A 22 -19.10 -18.08 1.31
N LEU A 23 -19.41 -19.08 0.47
CA LEU A 23 -20.78 -19.54 0.23
C LEU A 23 -21.39 -20.18 1.48
N SER A 24 -20.62 -21.00 2.21
CA SER A 24 -21.07 -21.64 3.44
C SER A 24 -21.32 -20.60 4.54
N ASP A 25 -20.42 -19.63 4.69
CA ASP A 25 -20.57 -18.54 5.65
C ASP A 25 -21.82 -17.70 5.34
N ARG A 26 -22.04 -17.36 4.06
CA ARG A 26 -23.23 -16.60 3.65
C ARG A 26 -24.53 -17.36 3.87
N LYS A 27 -24.55 -18.68 3.68
CA LYS A 27 -25.72 -19.52 4.01
C LYS A 27 -26.06 -19.48 5.50
N LYS A 28 -25.04 -19.49 6.38
CA LYS A 28 -25.23 -19.37 7.83
C LYS A 28 -25.79 -18.00 8.20
N GLU A 29 -25.16 -16.93 7.71
CA GLU A 29 -25.60 -15.54 7.94
C GLU A 29 -27.07 -15.34 7.52
N MET A 30 -27.50 -15.91 6.39
CA MET A 30 -28.88 -15.82 5.92
C MET A 30 -29.87 -16.58 6.82
N THR A 31 -29.45 -17.70 7.40
CA THR A 31 -30.25 -18.52 8.32
C THR A 31 -30.44 -17.80 9.65
N GLU A 32 -29.39 -17.12 10.13
CA GLU A 32 -29.41 -16.31 11.35
C GLU A 32 -30.26 -15.03 11.20
N GLU A 33 -30.16 -14.33 10.06
CA GLU A 33 -30.95 -13.13 9.76
C GLU A 33 -32.45 -13.41 9.63
N GLU A 34 -32.85 -14.58 9.11
CA GLU A 34 -34.26 -14.96 8.95
C GLU A 34 -34.87 -15.60 10.22
N GLY A 35 -34.09 -15.76 11.31
CA GLY A 35 -34.58 -16.36 12.56
C GLY A 35 -35.09 -17.80 12.41
N ARG A 36 -34.72 -18.50 11.33
CA ARG A 36 -35.13 -19.87 11.04
C ARG A 36 -34.08 -20.80 11.62
N GLU A 37 -34.42 -21.53 12.69
CA GLU A 37 -33.60 -22.67 13.11
C GLU A 37 -33.43 -23.62 11.91
N SER A 38 -32.18 -23.99 11.65
CA SER A 38 -31.74 -24.72 10.46
C SER A 38 -32.70 -25.85 10.03
N PRO A 39 -33.14 -25.90 8.76
CA PRO A 39 -33.32 -27.19 8.15
C PRO A 39 -31.92 -27.67 7.78
N GLN A 40 -31.47 -28.74 8.42
CA GLN A 40 -30.42 -29.58 7.86
C GLN A 40 -30.78 -29.79 6.38
N LEU A 41 -30.05 -29.14 5.49
CA LEU A 41 -30.24 -29.30 4.06
C LEU A 41 -29.64 -30.67 3.72
N SER A 42 -30.44 -31.68 4.03
CA SER A 42 -30.37 -32.98 3.41
C SER A 42 -30.16 -32.78 1.91
N VAL A 43 -29.31 -33.63 1.37
CA VAL A 43 -28.98 -33.76 -0.04
C VAL A 43 -30.27 -34.10 -0.81
N SER A 44 -31.09 -33.09 -1.05
CA SER A 44 -32.38 -33.20 -1.69
C SER A 44 -32.36 -32.28 -2.90
N PHE A 45 -31.79 -32.82 -3.97
CA PHE A 45 -31.95 -32.41 -5.37
C PHE A 45 -33.44 -32.42 -5.78
N VAL A 46 -34.28 -31.60 -5.15
CA VAL A 46 -35.69 -31.52 -5.49
C VAL A 46 -35.94 -30.17 -6.12
N PHE A 47 -35.78 -30.18 -7.44
CA PHE A 47 -36.29 -29.18 -8.38
C PHE A 47 -37.78 -28.92 -8.13
N HIS A 48 -38.10 -28.00 -7.22
CA HIS A 48 -39.37 -27.28 -7.25
C HIS A 48 -39.10 -25.94 -7.93
N SER A 49 -39.35 -25.91 -9.23
CA SER A 49 -39.13 -24.77 -10.12
C SER A 49 -40.10 -23.64 -9.76
N ASN A 50 -39.72 -22.80 -8.80
CA ASN A 50 -40.31 -21.48 -8.62
C ASN A 50 -39.23 -20.46 -8.95
N ASN A 51 -39.47 -19.55 -9.91
CA ASN A 51 -38.45 -18.62 -10.39
C ASN A 51 -37.79 -17.81 -9.24
N ASN A 52 -38.55 -17.57 -8.17
CA ASN A 52 -38.08 -16.85 -6.99
C ASN A 52 -36.98 -17.60 -6.22
N THR A 53 -37.03 -18.94 -6.13
CA THR A 53 -36.00 -19.72 -5.41
C THR A 53 -34.69 -19.73 -6.18
N THR A 54 -34.76 -19.87 -7.52
CA THR A 54 -33.58 -19.81 -8.38
C THR A 54 -32.90 -18.44 -8.36
N LEU A 55 -33.66 -17.35 -8.26
CA LEU A 55 -33.13 -15.99 -8.15
C LEU A 55 -32.43 -15.78 -6.79
N GLN A 56 -33.01 -16.29 -5.71
CA GLN A 56 -32.40 -16.23 -4.38
C GLN A 56 -31.07 -16.99 -4.33
N GLU A 57 -30.99 -18.17 -4.94
CA GLU A 57 -29.74 -18.95 -5.06
C GLU A 57 -28.67 -18.20 -5.88
N LEU A 58 -29.04 -17.64 -7.04
CA LEU A 58 -28.12 -16.85 -7.85
C LEU A 58 -27.59 -15.63 -7.08
N MET A 59 -28.46 -14.95 -6.34
CA MET A 59 -28.09 -13.81 -5.51
C MET A 59 -27.13 -14.20 -4.38
N LEU A 60 -27.33 -15.37 -3.76
CA LEU A 60 -26.42 -15.92 -2.76
C LEU A 60 -25.02 -16.15 -3.34
N HIS A 61 -24.93 -16.75 -4.53
CA HIS A 61 -23.66 -16.96 -5.22
C HIS A 61 -22.96 -15.64 -5.57
N LEU A 62 -23.71 -14.66 -6.08
CA LEU A 62 -23.17 -13.34 -6.40
C LEU A 62 -22.65 -12.61 -5.16
N LYS A 63 -23.41 -12.62 -4.05
CA LYS A 63 -22.97 -12.03 -2.77
C LYS A 63 -21.72 -12.69 -2.23
N SER A 64 -21.63 -14.02 -2.36
CA SER A 64 -20.45 -14.79 -1.93
C SER A 64 -19.21 -14.42 -2.74
N TYR A 65 -19.35 -14.25 -4.06
CA TYR A 65 -18.27 -13.76 -4.92
C TYR A 65 -17.88 -12.32 -4.58
N TYR A 66 -18.85 -11.43 -4.37
CA TYR A 66 -18.60 -10.04 -4.01
C TYR A 66 -17.80 -9.93 -2.72
N LYS A 67 -18.12 -10.71 -1.69
CA LYS A 67 -17.34 -10.78 -0.44
C LYS A 67 -15.86 -11.10 -0.69
N ILE A 68 -15.58 -12.06 -1.57
CA ILE A 68 -14.21 -12.46 -1.94
C ILE A 68 -13.50 -11.34 -2.72
N ALA A 69 -14.16 -10.78 -3.73
CA ALA A 69 -13.59 -9.70 -4.54
C ALA A 69 -13.32 -8.43 -3.70
N SER A 70 -14.24 -8.07 -2.80
CA SER A 70 -14.06 -6.94 -1.87
C SER A 70 -12.85 -7.13 -0.98
N GLN A 71 -12.69 -8.31 -0.37
CA GLN A 71 -11.52 -8.59 0.48
C GLN A 71 -10.22 -8.51 -0.34
N ARG A 72 -10.20 -9.16 -1.51
CA ARG A 72 -9.04 -9.14 -2.41
C ARG A 72 -8.65 -7.71 -2.80
N LEU A 73 -9.61 -6.85 -3.15
CA LEU A 73 -9.34 -5.46 -3.48
C LEU A 73 -8.87 -4.64 -2.27
N ALA A 74 -9.44 -4.87 -1.09
CA ALA A 74 -9.03 -4.25 0.16
C ALA A 74 -7.57 -4.57 0.51
N ASP A 75 -7.09 -5.77 0.16
CA ASP A 75 -5.70 -6.18 0.38
C ASP A 75 -4.77 -5.69 -0.75
N GLN A 76 -5.16 -5.89 -2.01
CA GLN A 76 -4.29 -5.69 -3.16
C GLN A 76 -4.11 -4.21 -3.54
N ILE A 77 -5.15 -3.37 -3.43
CA ILE A 77 -5.02 -1.95 -3.80
C ILE A 77 -3.99 -1.23 -2.92
N PRO A 78 -4.05 -1.30 -1.57
CA PRO A 78 -3.04 -0.68 -0.72
C PRO A 78 -1.65 -1.25 -0.93
N LEU A 79 -1.53 -2.55 -1.20
CA LEU A 79 -0.25 -3.19 -1.50
C LEU A 79 0.38 -2.62 -2.77
N VAL A 80 -0.39 -2.51 -3.86
CA VAL A 80 0.08 -1.92 -5.11
C VAL A 80 0.49 -0.47 -4.91
N ILE A 81 -0.30 0.33 -4.18
CA ILE A 81 0.05 1.73 -3.89
C ILE A 81 1.36 1.82 -3.14
N ARG A 82 1.52 1.05 -2.05
CA ARG A 82 2.74 1.06 -1.24
C ARG A 82 3.96 0.64 -2.04
N TYR A 83 3.82 -0.43 -2.82
CA TYR A 83 4.92 -0.91 -3.66
C TYR A 83 5.35 0.15 -4.68
N GLN A 84 4.41 0.72 -5.44
CA GLN A 84 4.74 1.69 -6.49
C GLN A 84 5.19 3.04 -5.95
N MET A 85 4.45 3.63 -5.00
CA MET A 85 4.66 5.01 -4.56
C MET A 85 5.74 5.16 -3.48
N LEU A 86 6.06 4.07 -2.77
CA LEU A 86 7.09 4.11 -1.74
C LEU A 86 8.33 3.33 -2.17
N GLN A 87 8.20 2.04 -2.42
CA GLN A 87 9.38 1.19 -2.66
C GLN A 87 10.04 1.49 -4.01
N GLU A 88 9.28 1.43 -5.10
CA GLU A 88 9.83 1.71 -6.44
C GLU A 88 10.26 3.17 -6.57
N SER A 89 9.45 4.12 -6.09
CA SER A 89 9.82 5.53 -6.09
C SER A 89 11.07 5.83 -5.27
N ALA A 90 11.29 5.17 -4.12
CA ALA A 90 12.51 5.36 -3.33
C ALA A 90 13.75 4.82 -4.07
N VAL A 91 13.64 3.65 -4.70
CA VAL A 91 14.74 3.09 -5.51
C VAL A 91 15.06 3.99 -6.70
N GLN A 92 14.03 4.47 -7.40
CA GLN A 92 14.20 5.41 -8.50
C GLN A 92 14.86 6.71 -8.04
N LEU A 93 14.38 7.31 -6.94
CA LEU A 93 14.94 8.53 -6.37
C LEU A 93 16.41 8.35 -6.00
N GLN A 94 16.78 7.25 -5.35
CA GLN A 94 18.17 6.97 -5.01
C GLN A 94 19.06 6.88 -6.25
N SER A 95 18.58 6.20 -7.30
CA SER A 95 19.30 6.10 -8.57
C SER A 95 19.48 7.47 -9.24
N GLU A 96 18.43 8.28 -9.29
CA GLU A 96 18.45 9.61 -9.88
C GLU A 96 19.36 10.58 -9.10
N MET A 97 19.35 10.50 -7.76
CA MET A 97 20.27 11.27 -6.92
C MET A 97 21.74 10.93 -7.20
N LEU A 98 22.07 9.64 -7.36
CA LEU A 98 23.43 9.22 -7.75
C LEU A 98 23.79 9.71 -9.15
N GLN A 99 22.84 9.67 -10.09
CA GLN A 99 23.04 10.18 -11.44
C GLN A 99 23.31 11.70 -11.44
N MET A 100 22.61 12.48 -10.60
CA MET A 100 22.89 13.92 -10.48
C MET A 100 24.30 14.21 -9.99
N LEU A 101 24.86 13.38 -9.10
CA LEU A 101 26.23 13.54 -8.62
C LEU A 101 27.29 13.20 -9.67
N HIS A 102 26.93 12.42 -10.69
CA HIS A 102 27.83 12.09 -11.80
C HIS A 102 27.96 13.25 -12.81
N ASP A 103 27.00 14.18 -12.83
CA ASP A 103 27.04 15.37 -13.68
C ASP A 103 28.07 16.38 -13.15
N LYS A 104 29.30 16.26 -13.64
CA LYS A 104 30.44 17.09 -13.22
C LYS A 104 30.29 18.56 -13.62
N GLU A 105 29.49 18.89 -14.63
CA GLU A 105 29.34 20.27 -15.10
C GLU A 105 28.56 21.11 -14.09
N ASN A 106 27.56 20.52 -13.45
CA ASN A 106 26.68 21.20 -12.50
C ASN A 106 27.07 20.99 -11.02
N LEU A 107 28.02 20.10 -10.73
CA LEU A 107 28.37 19.72 -9.35
C LEU A 107 28.83 20.93 -8.50
N GLU A 108 29.69 21.79 -9.04
CA GLU A 108 30.16 23.00 -8.35
C GLU A 108 29.01 23.97 -8.05
N PHE A 109 28.03 24.04 -8.94
CA PHE A 109 26.84 24.85 -8.72
C PHE A 109 25.95 24.27 -7.61
N PHE A 110 25.71 22.95 -7.61
CA PHE A 110 24.92 22.27 -6.58
C PHE A 110 25.56 22.31 -5.18
N LEU A 111 26.89 22.28 -5.11
CA LEU A 111 27.64 22.31 -3.84
C LEU A 111 27.93 23.73 -3.34
N LYS A 112 27.57 24.77 -4.10
CA LYS A 112 27.82 26.15 -3.71
C LYS A 112 26.94 26.53 -2.51
N GLU A 113 27.59 26.89 -1.41
CA GLU A 113 26.92 27.43 -0.23
C GLU A 113 26.24 28.77 -0.56
N ASP A 114 25.12 29.04 0.10
CA ASP A 114 24.53 30.39 0.13
C ASP A 114 25.52 31.39 0.74
N MET A 115 25.59 32.58 0.16
CA MET A 115 26.56 33.63 0.51
C MET A 115 26.52 34.00 2.01
N ASP A 116 25.33 34.10 2.59
CA ASP A 116 25.14 34.47 4.00
C ASP A 116 25.63 33.35 4.94
N ILE A 117 25.39 32.10 4.56
CA ILE A 117 25.86 30.92 5.30
C ILE A 117 27.38 30.84 5.24
N GLY A 118 27.97 31.01 4.06
CA GLY A 118 29.43 31.03 3.88
C GLY A 118 30.11 32.14 4.70
N SER A 119 29.52 33.34 4.70
CA SER A 119 30.02 34.49 5.49
C SER A 119 29.95 34.22 6.98
N LYS A 120 28.83 33.66 7.47
CA LYS A 120 28.66 33.27 8.87
C LYS A 120 29.65 32.18 9.28
N ARG A 121 29.88 31.17 8.43
CA ARG A 121 30.87 30.11 8.65
C ARG A 121 32.27 30.70 8.79
N ALA A 122 32.67 31.60 7.90
CA ALA A 122 33.98 32.25 7.94
C ALA A 122 34.17 33.07 9.23
N ALA A 123 33.16 33.84 9.64
CA ALA A 123 33.19 34.63 10.88
C ALA A 123 33.35 33.74 12.13
N LEU A 124 32.60 32.63 12.19
CA LEU A 124 32.68 31.66 13.30
C LEU A 124 34.04 30.96 13.34
N GLN A 125 34.57 30.51 12.20
CA GLN A 125 35.91 29.92 12.12
C GLN A 125 36.99 30.91 12.57
N SER A 126 36.88 32.18 12.17
CA SER A 126 37.78 33.25 12.59
C SER A 126 37.73 33.48 14.11
N ARG A 127 36.52 33.54 14.68
CA ARG A 127 36.33 33.67 16.13
C ARG A 127 36.89 32.47 16.88
N HIS A 128 36.64 31.25 16.41
CA HIS A 128 37.18 30.03 17.01
C HIS A 128 38.71 30.03 17.02
N LYS A 129 39.36 30.41 15.91
CA LYS A 129 40.83 30.56 15.84
C LYS A 129 41.35 31.56 16.87
N ARG A 130 40.67 32.70 17.07
CA ARG A 130 41.06 33.69 18.09
C ARG A 130 40.91 33.13 19.51
N LEU A 131 39.81 32.44 19.79
CA LEU A 131 39.58 31.81 21.10
C LEU A 131 40.62 30.72 21.40
N MET A 132 41.00 29.92 20.40
CA MET A 132 42.05 28.91 20.55
C MET A 132 43.40 29.53 20.90
N LYS A 133 43.77 30.65 20.26
CA LYS A 133 44.98 31.41 20.61
C LYS A 133 44.91 31.98 22.03
N ALA A 134 43.76 32.54 22.42
CA ALA A 134 43.58 33.03 23.78
C ALA A 134 43.75 31.91 24.82
N ARG A 135 43.20 30.72 24.53
CA ARG A 135 43.37 29.54 25.37
C ARG A 135 44.83 29.10 25.47
N THR A 136 45.60 29.07 24.37
CA THR A 136 47.02 28.69 24.44
C THR A 136 47.81 29.64 25.34
N TYR A 137 47.57 30.95 25.22
CA TYR A 137 48.21 31.93 26.11
C TYR A 137 47.83 31.72 27.59
N LEU A 138 46.58 31.37 27.90
CA LEU A 138 46.16 31.08 29.27
C LEU A 138 46.77 29.80 29.85
N VAL A 139 47.18 28.85 28.99
CA VAL A 139 47.82 27.60 29.42
C VAL A 139 49.34 27.80 29.60
N GLU A 140 49.94 28.75 28.88
CA GLU A 140 51.36 29.09 29.00
C GLU A 140 51.69 30.03 30.17
N PHE A 141 50.67 30.68 30.75
CA PHE A 141 50.76 31.55 31.93
C PHE A 141 50.78 30.74 33.23
#